data_AF-A0A9E3VMF7-F1
#
_entry.id   AF-A0A9E3VMF7-F1
#
_cell.length_a   1.000
_cell.length_b   1.000
_cell.length_c   1.000
_cell.angle_alpha   90.00
_cell.angle_beta   90.00
_cell.angle_gamma   90.00
#
_symmetry.space_group_name_H-M   'P 1'
#
loop_
_entity.id
_entity.type
_entity.pdbx_description
1 polymer ?
#
loop_
_entity_poly.entity_id
_entity_poly.type
_entity_poly.pdbx_seq_one_letter_code
_entity_poly.pdbx_strand_id
1 'polypeptide(L)'
;MPCSDVTETIQVTLDECDRLKDYFLSKRTCGQGVGAGNLLLEWLSGRSVEEILAYSAEQFLEDHPIEEELEEFLSLKHLFALQGVLEVLTGKQPGRREDTCAAAEISCENGDLIVTGIIKVDLVTEKIEACGNCRSCGNARSKKKVVFQ
;
A
#
# COMPACT_ATOMS: atom_id res chain seq x y z
N MET A 1 -8.06 26.37 1.25
CA MET A 1 -7.31 26.37 2.52
C MET A 1 -6.31 25.21 2.46
N PRO A 2 -5.03 25.40 2.78
CA PRO A 2 -4.09 24.29 2.80
C PRO A 2 -4.47 23.38 3.96
N CYS A 3 -4.88 22.16 3.65
CA CYS A 3 -5.26 21.18 4.65
C CYS A 3 -3.96 20.57 5.19
N SER A 4 -3.60 20.89 6.43
CA SER A 4 -2.41 20.39 7.11
C SER A 4 -2.60 18.99 7.72
N ASP A 5 -3.80 18.43 7.62
CA ASP A 5 -4.10 17.06 8.04
C ASP A 5 -4.01 16.14 6.81
N VAL A 6 -2.79 15.71 6.49
CA VAL A 6 -2.49 14.79 5.38
C VAL A 6 -2.67 13.35 5.88
N THR A 7 -3.86 13.05 6.41
CA THR A 7 -4.23 11.68 6.81
C THR A 7 -5.05 11.01 5.71
N GLU A 8 -4.77 9.73 5.51
CA GLU A 8 -5.49 8.88 4.58
C GLU A 8 -6.27 7.82 5.36
N THR A 9 -7.34 7.33 4.75
CA THR A 9 -8.16 6.26 5.31
C THR A 9 -8.15 5.11 4.32
N ILE A 10 -7.93 3.92 4.83
CA ILE A 10 -8.01 2.68 4.07
C ILE A 10 -9.08 1.79 4.68
N GLN A 11 -9.94 1.25 3.84
CA GLN A 11 -10.88 0.20 4.20
C GLN A 11 -10.44 -1.07 3.49
N VAL A 12 -10.34 -2.18 4.21
CA VAL A 12 -9.94 -3.49 3.69
C VAL A 12 -11.06 -4.47 3.96
N THR A 13 -11.43 -5.25 2.96
CA THR A 13 -12.43 -6.32 3.06
C THR A 13 -11.76 -7.66 2.81
N LEU A 14 -11.86 -8.55 3.80
CA LEU A 14 -11.38 -9.92 3.74
C LEU A 14 -12.55 -10.89 3.72
N ASP A 15 -12.39 -12.01 3.03
CA ASP A 15 -13.34 -13.13 3.09
C ASP A 15 -13.16 -13.97 4.36
N GLU A 16 -14.02 -14.98 4.52
CA GLU A 16 -14.00 -15.94 5.62
C GLU A 16 -12.71 -16.78 5.73
N CYS A 17 -11.85 -16.73 4.71
CA CYS A 17 -10.56 -17.42 4.66
C CYS A 17 -9.37 -16.45 4.80
N ASP A 18 -9.60 -15.23 5.30
CA ASP A 18 -8.60 -14.16 5.43
C ASP A 18 -7.91 -13.83 4.09
N ARG A 19 -8.67 -13.85 2.99
CA ARG A 19 -8.18 -13.43 1.66
C ARG A 19 -8.73 -12.08 1.26
N LEU A 20 -7.91 -11.28 0.59
CA LEU A 20 -8.30 -9.95 0.14
C LEU A 20 -9.43 -10.05 -0.90
N LYS A 21 -10.59 -9.49 -0.58
CA LYS A 21 -11.71 -9.31 -1.51
C LYS A 21 -11.68 -7.94 -2.16
N ASP A 22 -11.46 -6.90 -1.35
CA ASP A 22 -11.45 -5.52 -1.81
C ASP A 22 -10.65 -4.63 -0.83
N TYR A 23 -10.23 -3.46 -1.30
CA TYR A 23 -9.78 -2.39 -0.44
C TYR A 23 -9.94 -1.02 -1.12
N PHE A 24 -10.04 0.04 -0.32
CA PHE A 24 -10.11 1.40 -0.83
C PHE A 24 -9.28 2.35 0.02
N LEU A 25 -8.20 2.90 -0.56
CA LEU A 25 -7.36 3.95 0.01
C LEU A 25 -7.81 5.33 -0.47
N SER A 26 -8.12 6.21 0.47
CA SER A 26 -8.72 7.52 0.21
C SER A 26 -8.11 8.62 1.05
N LYS A 27 -8.19 9.85 0.54
CA LYS A 27 -7.84 11.05 1.30
C LYS A 27 -8.95 11.34 2.29
N ARG A 28 -8.63 11.43 3.58
CA ARG A 28 -9.63 11.66 4.62
C ARG A 28 -10.42 12.96 4.43
N THR A 29 -9.79 13.97 3.82
CA THR A 29 -10.34 15.32 3.68
C THR A 29 -11.47 15.42 2.66
N CYS A 30 -11.49 14.58 1.63
CA CYS A 30 -12.46 14.63 0.54
C CYS A 30 -13.02 13.27 0.12
N GLY A 31 -12.58 12.17 0.73
CA GLY A 31 -12.96 10.80 0.39
C GLY A 31 -12.48 10.33 -1.00
N GLN A 32 -11.76 11.17 -1.74
CA GLN A 32 -11.25 10.80 -3.06
C GLN A 32 -10.16 9.75 -2.94
N GLY A 33 -10.15 8.81 -3.88
CA GLY A 33 -9.10 7.80 -3.98
C GLY A 33 -7.70 8.44 -4.06
N VAL A 34 -6.72 7.77 -3.46
CA VAL A 34 -5.31 8.11 -3.65
C VAL A 34 -4.87 7.51 -4.99
N GLY A 35 -4.93 8.30 -6.07
CA GLY A 35 -4.88 7.74 -7.43
C GLY A 35 -6.18 6.98 -7.72
N ALA A 36 -6.08 5.76 -8.25
CA ALA A 36 -7.19 4.80 -8.17
C ALA A 36 -7.26 4.26 -6.74
N GLY A 37 -8.40 4.41 -6.05
CA GLY A 37 -8.49 4.06 -4.62
C GLY A 37 -8.24 2.57 -4.32
N ASN A 38 -8.41 1.70 -5.31
CA ASN A 38 -8.16 0.26 -5.25
C ASN A 38 -7.10 -0.18 -6.27
N LEU A 39 -6.06 0.65 -6.48
CA LEU A 39 -5.06 0.51 -7.54
C LEU A 39 -4.49 -0.90 -7.71
N LEU A 40 -4.23 -1.62 -6.62
CA LEU A 40 -3.58 -2.93 -6.60
C LEU A 40 -4.54 -4.11 -6.61
N LEU A 41 -5.85 -3.86 -6.69
CA LEU A 41 -6.85 -4.91 -6.51
C LEU A 41 -6.70 -6.03 -7.55
N GLU A 42 -6.42 -5.68 -8.81
CA GLU A 42 -6.21 -6.66 -9.88
C GLU A 42 -5.00 -7.60 -9.62
N TRP A 43 -4.03 -7.18 -8.83
CA TRP A 43 -2.81 -7.94 -8.54
C TRP A 43 -2.86 -8.70 -7.20
N LEU A 44 -3.61 -8.16 -6.23
CA LEU A 44 -3.60 -8.67 -4.85
C LEU A 44 -4.90 -9.40 -4.46
N SER A 45 -5.99 -9.25 -5.21
CA SER A 45 -7.25 -9.94 -4.93
C SER A 45 -7.05 -11.46 -4.80
N GLY A 46 -7.67 -12.05 -3.78
CA GLY A 46 -7.60 -13.49 -3.46
C GLY A 46 -6.34 -13.94 -2.75
N ARG A 47 -5.31 -13.09 -2.59
CA ARG A 47 -4.14 -13.41 -1.75
C ARG A 47 -4.52 -13.40 -0.28
N SER A 48 -3.92 -14.30 0.50
CA SER A 48 -4.12 -14.33 1.95
C SER A 48 -3.43 -13.13 2.62
N VAL A 49 -3.86 -12.81 3.83
CA VAL A 49 -3.21 -11.80 4.68
C VAL A 49 -1.71 -12.09 4.82
N GLU A 50 -1.31 -13.34 5.04
CA GLU A 50 0.10 -13.72 5.19
C GLU A 50 0.89 -13.49 3.90
N GLU A 51 0.32 -13.81 2.74
CA GLU A 51 0.96 -13.61 1.43
C GLU A 51 1.20 -12.12 1.17
N ILE A 52 0.21 -11.26 1.47
CA ILE A 52 0.33 -9.81 1.30
C ILE A 52 1.37 -9.24 2.27
N LEU A 53 1.39 -9.70 3.52
CA LEU A 53 2.35 -9.25 4.54
C LEU A 53 3.78 -9.73 4.27
N ALA A 54 3.96 -10.83 3.55
CA ALA A 54 5.28 -11.34 3.18
C ALA A 54 5.86 -10.65 1.93
N TYR A 55 5.04 -9.91 1.18
CA TYR A 55 5.44 -9.32 -0.09
C TYR A 55 6.37 -8.11 0.12
N SER A 56 7.64 -8.23 -0.25
CA SER A 56 8.55 -7.08 -0.19
C SER A 56 8.29 -6.11 -1.34
N ALA A 57 8.71 -4.85 -1.19
CA ALA A 57 8.62 -3.86 -2.26
C ALA A 57 9.39 -4.30 -3.52
N GLU A 58 10.57 -4.90 -3.34
CA GLU A 58 11.39 -5.41 -4.43
C GLU A 58 10.72 -6.56 -5.17
N GLN A 59 10.17 -7.53 -4.43
CA GLN A 59 9.43 -8.65 -5.02
C GLN A 59 8.19 -8.16 -5.76
N PHE A 60 7.46 -7.20 -5.17
CA PHE A 60 6.29 -6.61 -5.80
C PHE A 60 6.64 -5.91 -7.11
N LEU A 61 7.73 -5.12 -7.16
CA LEU A 61 8.17 -4.43 -8.39
C LEU A 61 8.80 -5.37 -9.42
N GLU A 62 9.35 -6.52 -9.00
CA GLU A 62 9.82 -7.57 -9.90
C GLU A 62 8.64 -8.29 -10.58
N ASP A 63 7.61 -8.63 -9.81
CA ASP A 63 6.40 -9.29 -10.31
C ASP A 63 5.50 -8.34 -11.12
N HIS A 64 5.53 -7.04 -10.79
CA HIS A 64 4.73 -5.98 -11.39
C HIS A 64 5.64 -4.81 -11.82
N PRO A 65 6.37 -4.95 -12.94
CA PRO A 65 7.28 -3.91 -13.41
C PRO A 65 6.52 -2.65 -13.84
N ILE A 66 6.85 -1.52 -13.21
CA ILE A 66 6.25 -0.21 -13.47
C ILE A 66 7.32 0.72 -14.02
N GLU A 67 7.01 1.46 -15.09
CA GLU A 67 7.97 2.36 -15.73
C GLU A 67 7.84 3.82 -15.29
N GLU A 68 6.64 4.24 -14.88
CA GLU A 68 6.37 5.61 -14.47
C GLU A 68 6.59 5.79 -12.96
N GLU A 69 7.46 6.74 -12.60
CA GLU A 69 7.85 7.02 -11.21
C GLU A 69 6.64 7.33 -10.30
N LEU A 70 5.64 8.05 -10.83
CA LEU A 70 4.42 8.34 -10.09
C LEU A 70 3.60 7.08 -9.81
N GLU A 71 3.51 6.19 -10.79
CA GLU A 71 2.78 4.93 -10.66
C GLU A 71 3.49 3.97 -9.71
N GLU A 72 4.82 3.93 -9.74
CA GLU A 72 5.64 3.18 -8.79
C GLU A 72 5.41 3.68 -7.36
N PHE A 73 5.51 5.00 -7.15
CA PHE A 73 5.26 5.62 -5.85
C PHE A 73 3.86 5.30 -5.33
N LEU A 74 2.84 5.45 -6.18
CA LEU A 74 1.45 5.14 -5.80
C LEU A 74 1.31 3.66 -5.47
N SER A 75 1.89 2.76 -6.27
CA SER A 75 1.77 1.31 -6.04
C SER A 75 2.41 0.90 -4.71
N LEU A 76 3.62 1.38 -4.42
CA LEU A 76 4.26 1.10 -3.12
C LEU A 76 3.49 1.71 -1.96
N LYS A 77 2.93 2.92 -2.14
CA LYS A 77 2.09 3.57 -1.12
C LYS A 77 0.86 2.73 -0.79
N HIS A 78 0.18 2.22 -1.81
CA HIS A 78 -0.98 1.32 -1.63
C HIS A 78 -0.58 0.02 -0.93
N LEU A 79 0.52 -0.61 -1.36
CA LEU A 79 1.03 -1.84 -0.73
C LEU A 79 1.33 -1.64 0.75
N PHE A 80 2.08 -0.58 1.11
CA PHE A 80 2.44 -0.31 2.49
C PHE A 80 1.26 0.12 3.36
N ALA A 81 0.28 0.83 2.79
CA ALA A 81 -0.95 1.16 3.50
C ALA A 81 -1.75 -0.11 3.83
N LEU A 82 -1.91 -1.01 2.85
CA LEU A 82 -2.60 -2.29 3.02
C LEU A 82 -1.88 -3.15 4.06
N GLN A 83 -0.56 -3.32 3.93
CA GLN A 83 0.25 -4.06 4.90
C GLN A 83 0.13 -3.46 6.30
N GLY A 84 0.17 -2.13 6.45
CA GLY A 84 0.02 -1.48 7.75
C GLY A 84 -1.29 -1.84 8.46
N VAL A 85 -2.42 -1.88 7.74
CA VAL A 85 -3.71 -2.32 8.32
C VAL A 85 -3.67 -3.78 8.72
N LEU A 86 -3.15 -4.64 7.85
CA LEU A 86 -3.09 -6.07 8.06
C LEU A 86 -2.13 -6.45 9.21
N GLU A 87 -1.05 -5.69 9.40
CA GLU A 87 -0.15 -5.83 10.53
C GLU A 87 -0.83 -5.51 11.84
N VAL A 88 -1.68 -4.46 11.88
CA VAL A 88 -2.47 -4.14 13.08
C VAL A 88 -3.53 -5.20 13.33
N LEU A 89 -4.24 -5.64 12.27
CA LEU A 89 -5.25 -6.70 12.36
C LEU A 89 -4.66 -8.00 12.94
N THR A 90 -3.48 -8.40 12.47
CA THR A 90 -2.80 -9.63 12.89
C THR A 90 -1.98 -9.48 14.17
N GLY A 91 -1.98 -8.29 14.80
CA GLY A 91 -1.23 -8.00 16.02
C GLY A 91 0.29 -7.92 15.84
N LYS A 92 0.80 -7.84 14.61
CA LYS A 92 2.22 -7.58 14.32
C LYS A 92 2.62 -6.13 14.61
N GLN A 93 1.66 -5.20 14.52
CA GLN A 93 1.82 -3.82 14.96
C GLN A 93 0.77 -3.46 16.01
N PRO A 94 1.11 -2.60 16.99
CA PRO A 94 0.18 -2.24 18.05
C PRO A 94 -0.89 -1.22 17.62
N GLY A 95 -0.78 -0.61 16.44
CA GLY A 95 -1.79 0.29 15.88
C GLY A 95 -1.89 1.64 16.61
N ARG A 96 -0.77 2.11 17.17
CA ARG A 96 -0.68 3.36 17.92
C ARG A 96 -0.69 4.57 17.01
N ARG A 97 -0.86 5.73 17.62
CA ARG A 97 -0.81 7.00 16.89
C ARG A 97 0.52 7.22 16.20
N GLU A 98 1.61 6.60 16.65
CA GLU A 98 2.95 6.72 16.07
C GLU A 98 3.23 5.73 14.93
N ASP A 99 2.38 4.72 14.74
CA ASP A 99 2.59 3.64 13.77
C ASP A 99 2.11 4.02 12.36
N THR A 100 2.50 3.25 11.33
CA THR A 100 2.07 3.48 9.93
C THR A 100 0.55 3.48 9.79
N CYS A 101 -0.12 2.59 10.53
CA CYS A 101 -1.56 2.50 10.59
C CYS A 101 -2.03 2.55 12.04
N ALA A 102 -3.04 3.36 12.31
CA ALA A 102 -3.86 3.24 13.52
C ALA A 102 -5.20 2.62 13.12
N ALA A 103 -5.55 1.44 13.67
CA ALA A 103 -6.85 0.83 13.41
C ALA A 103 -7.96 1.70 14.01
N ALA A 104 -8.96 2.01 13.18
CA ALA A 104 -10.10 2.83 13.57
C ALA A 104 -11.33 1.98 13.88
N GLU A 105 -11.61 0.95 13.09
CA GLU A 105 -12.82 0.14 13.21
C GLU A 105 -12.60 -1.27 12.63
N ILE A 106 -13.21 -2.27 13.26
CA ILE A 106 -13.31 -3.64 12.75
C ILE A 106 -14.78 -4.05 12.84
N SER A 107 -15.36 -4.47 11.72
CA SER A 107 -16.73 -4.98 11.64
C SER A 107 -16.78 -6.29 10.85
N CYS A 108 -17.84 -7.07 11.07
CA CYS A 108 -18.10 -8.28 10.30
C CYS A 108 -19.48 -8.15 9.66
N GLU A 109 -19.53 -8.26 8.33
CA GLU A 109 -20.76 -8.10 7.56
C GLU A 109 -20.89 -9.26 6.56
N ASN A 110 -21.98 -10.02 6.66
CA ASN A 110 -22.26 -11.15 5.76
C ASN A 110 -21.13 -12.21 5.65
N GLY A 111 -20.34 -12.38 6.71
CA GLY A 111 -19.19 -13.29 6.73
C GLY A 111 -17.87 -12.67 6.29
N ASP A 112 -17.89 -11.43 5.77
CA ASP A 112 -16.70 -10.68 5.42
C ASP A 112 -16.22 -9.84 6.60
N LEU A 113 -14.90 -9.78 6.76
CA LEU A 113 -14.25 -8.93 7.76
C LEU A 113 -13.87 -7.60 7.12
N ILE A 114 -14.36 -6.50 7.68
CA ILE A 114 -14.09 -5.15 7.20
C ILE A 114 -13.25 -4.43 8.25
N VAL A 115 -12.08 -3.96 7.83
CA VAL A 115 -11.14 -3.24 8.69
C VAL A 115 -10.89 -1.86 8.13
N THR A 116 -11.11 -0.84 8.95
CA THR A 116 -10.80 0.55 8.60
C THR A 116 -9.60 1.04 9.39
N GLY A 117 -8.60 1.56 8.68
CA GLY A 117 -7.37 2.11 9.25
C GLY A 117 -7.13 3.56 8.84
N ILE A 118 -6.45 4.30 9.71
CA ILE A 118 -5.92 5.64 9.44
C ILE A 118 -4.44 5.51 9.11
N ILE A 119 -4.05 5.96 7.93
CA ILE A 119 -2.69 5.89 7.41
C ILE A 119 -1.99 7.22 7.58
N LYS A 120 -0.77 7.16 8.13
CA LYS A 120 0.10 8.32 8.30
C LYS A 120 1.00 8.44 7.07
N VAL A 121 0.71 9.45 6.25
CA VAL A 121 1.36 9.62 4.94
C VAL A 121 2.87 9.76 5.06
N ASP A 122 3.36 10.52 6.04
CA ASP A 122 4.80 10.76 6.23
C ASP A 122 5.59 9.45 6.43
N LEU A 123 5.07 8.53 7.26
CA LEU A 123 5.74 7.25 7.52
C LEU A 123 5.72 6.31 6.31
N VAL A 124 4.68 6.38 5.48
CA VAL A 124 4.63 5.62 4.23
C VAL A 124 5.63 6.18 3.23
N THR A 125 5.73 7.51 3.11
CA THR A 125 6.72 8.15 2.25
C THR A 125 8.15 7.83 2.70
N GLU A 126 8.45 7.91 4.01
CA GLU A 126 9.76 7.51 4.56
C GLU A 126 10.13 6.06 4.22
N LYS A 127 9.16 5.13 4.29
CA LYS A 127 9.37 3.73 3.87
C LYS A 127 9.70 3.62 2.38
N ILE A 128 9.01 4.36 1.52
CA ILE A 128 9.27 4.38 0.07
C ILE A 128 10.67 4.94 -0.22
N GLU A 129 11.04 6.05 0.41
CA GLU A 129 12.37 6.66 0.25
C GLU A 129 13.49 5.73 0.75
N ALA A 130 13.25 5.01 1.85
CA ALA A 130 14.19 4.00 2.34
C ALA A 130 14.40 2.86 1.33
N CYS A 131 13.34 2.42 0.64
CA CYS A 131 13.44 1.45 -0.46
C CYS A 131 14.19 2.02 -1.67
N GLY A 132 14.00 3.30 -2.02
CA GLY A 132 14.71 3.97 -3.12
C GLY A 132 16.23 4.09 -2.92
N ASN A 133 16.71 4.06 -1.67
CA ASN A 133 18.13 4.09 -1.32
C ASN A 133 18.81 2.69 -1.29
N CYS A 134 18.06 1.61 -1.55
CA CYS A 134 18.66 0.30 -1.78
C CYS A 134 19.43 0.32 -3.11
N ARG A 135 20.74 0.11 -3.05
CA ARG A 135 21.71 0.16 -4.17
C ARG A 135 21.37 -0.72 -5.40
N SER A 136 20.30 -1.50 -5.35
CA SER A 136 19.85 -2.39 -6.43
C SER A 136 18.78 -1.77 -7.35
N CYS A 137 18.04 -0.75 -6.91
CA CYS A 137 16.94 -0.18 -7.73
C CYS A 137 17.40 0.93 -8.69
N GLY A 138 18.59 1.51 -8.46
CA GLY A 138 19.11 2.64 -9.26
C GLY A 138 20.12 2.29 -10.37
N ASN A 139 20.42 1.02 -10.64
CA ASN A 139 21.58 0.68 -11.49
C ASN A 139 21.35 -0.47 -12.49
N ALA A 140 20.33 -0.36 -13.34
CA ALA A 140 20.20 -1.21 -14.51
C ALA A 140 19.52 -0.54 -15.72
N ARG A 141 20.00 0.64 -16.15
CA ARG A 141 19.83 1.04 -17.56
C ARG A 141 21.19 1.44 -18.13
N SER A 142 21.92 0.44 -18.61
CA SER A 142 23.04 0.66 -19.51
C SER A 142 22.53 1.45 -20.71
N LYS A 143 23.08 2.65 -20.93
CA LYS A 143 22.78 3.47 -22.10
C LYS A 143 23.15 2.67 -23.36
N LYS A 144 22.16 2.09 -24.03
CA LYS A 144 22.35 1.67 -25.43
C LYS A 144 22.55 2.95 -26.24
N LYS A 145 23.81 3.24 -26.60
CA LYS A 145 24.15 4.19 -27.65
C LYS A 145 23.41 3.75 -28.91
N VAL A 146 22.42 4.54 -29.34
CA VAL A 146 21.90 4.46 -30.69
C VAL A 146 23.01 5.00 -31.60
N VAL A 147 23.65 4.08 -32.32
CA VAL A 147 24.53 4.41 -33.45
C VAL A 147 23.64 4.55 -34.67
N PHE A 148 23.52 5.76 -35.20
CA PHE A 148 22.93 5.97 -36.53
C PHE A 148 23.98 5.57 -37.58
N GLN A 149 23.62 4.64 -38.46
CA GLN A 149 24.28 4.41 -39.75
C GLN A 149 23.49 5.12 -40.85
#